data_AF-A0A534J8S9-F1
#
_entry.id   AF-A0A534J8S9-F1
#
_cell.length_a   1.000
_cell.length_b   1.000
_cell.length_c   1.000
_cell.angle_alpha   90.00
_cell.angle_beta   90.00
_cell.angle_gamma   90.00
#
_symmetry.space_group_name_H-M   'P 1'
#
loop_
_entity.id
_entity.type
_entity.pdbx_description
1 polymer ?
#
loop_
_entity_poly.entity_id
_entity_poly.type
_entity_poly.pdbx_seq_one_letter_code
_entity_poly.pdbx_strand_id
1 'polypeptide(L)' 'MPPDVLIVLGSKTDAEVGKKAQAILKEFGVPHEMIVSSAHRTPDELQELVKGSQAKV' A
#
# COMPACT_ATOMS: atom_id res chain seq x y z
N MET A 1 -4.46 9.25 12.41
CA MET A 1 -4.14 10.10 11.24
C MET A 1 -4.03 9.19 10.04
N PRO A 2 -4.50 9.59 8.85
CA PRO A 2 -4.29 8.79 7.63
C PRO A 2 -2.78 8.59 7.38
N PRO A 3 -2.37 7.45 6.78
CA PRO A 3 -0.96 7.24 6.43
C PRO A 3 -0.52 8.28 5.41
N ASP A 4 0.76 8.65 5.39
CA ASP A 4 1.30 9.52 4.34
C ASP A 4 1.51 8.73 3.04
N VAL A 5 1.85 7.45 3.15
CA VAL A 5 2.11 6.55 2.00
C VAL A 5 1.24 5.29 2.09
N LEU A 6 0.53 4.95 1.02
CA LEU A 6 -0.18 3.68 0.88
C LEU A 6 0.57 2.73 -0.06
N ILE A 7 1.13 1.65 0.47
CA ILE A 7 1.78 0.59 -0.32
C ILE A 7 0.72 -0.41 -0.77
N VAL A 8 0.52 -0.54 -2.08
CA VAL A 8 -0.40 -1.53 -2.65
C VAL A 8 0.37 -2.68 -3.30
N LEU A 9 0.04 -3.92 -2.92
CA LEU A 9 0.65 -5.14 -3.44
C LEU A 9 -0.37 -5.94 -4.26
N GLY A 10 0.04 -6.50 -5.39
CA GLY A 10 -0.84 -7.29 -6.25
C GLY A 10 -1.18 -8.69 -5.70
N SER A 11 -0.33 -9.21 -4.83
CA SER A 11 -0.45 -10.54 -4.25
C SER A 11 0.18 -10.64 -2.86
N LYS A 12 -0.22 -11.66 -2.10
CA LYS A 12 0.38 -11.94 -0.78
C LYS A 12 1.86 -12.36 -0.90
N THR A 13 2.25 -12.94 -2.02
CA THR A 13 3.65 -13.34 -2.28
C THR A 13 4.58 -12.12 -2.45
N ASP A 14 4.03 -10.95 -2.79
CA ASP A 14 4.79 -9.69 -2.88
C ASP A 14 5.15 -9.10 -1.50
N ALA A 15 4.59 -9.64 -0.41
CA ALA A 15 4.78 -9.10 0.94
C ALA A 15 6.27 -9.02 1.35
N GLU A 16 7.10 -9.97 0.91
CA GLU A 16 8.54 -9.94 1.19
C GLU A 16 9.24 -8.74 0.54
N VAL A 17 8.75 -8.28 -0.61
CA VAL A 17 9.23 -7.05 -1.27
C VAL A 17 8.65 -5.81 -0.59
N GLY A 18 7.34 -5.82 -0.30
CA GLY A 18 6.65 -4.72 0.39
C GLY A 18 7.24 -4.39 1.76
N LYS A 19 7.65 -5.41 2.53
CA LYS A 19 8.32 -5.24 3.83
C LYS A 19 9.63 -4.45 3.74
N LYS A 20 10.36 -4.55 2.63
CA LYS A 20 11.58 -3.76 2.41
C LYS A 20 11.26 -2.28 2.27
N ALA A 21 10.18 -1.94 1.55
CA ALA A 21 9.70 -0.56 1.44
C ALA A 21 9.21 -0.04 2.81
N GLN A 22 8.43 -0.83 3.56
CA GLN A 22 8.01 -0.49 4.92
C GLN A 22 9.19 -0.21 5.85
N ALA A 23 10.27 -1.01 5.77
CA ALA A 23 11.45 -0.83 6.60
C ALA A 23 12.10 0.55 6.38
N ILE A 24 12.23 0.97 5.13
CA ILE A 24 12.76 2.30 4.78
C ILE A 24 11.83 3.41 5.27
N LEU A 25 10.52 3.32 5.00
CA LEU A 25 9.56 4.34 5.47
C LEU A 25 9.57 4.45 7.00
N LYS A 26 9.70 3.32 7.70
CA LYS A 26 9.83 3.27 9.16
C LYS A 26 11.12 3.94 9.65
N GLU A 27 12.25 3.71 8.98
CA GLU A 27 13.55 4.34 9.31
C GLU A 27 13.46 5.87 9.25
N PHE A 28 12.78 6.40 8.23
CA PHE A 28 12.57 7.84 8.06
C PHE A 28 11.39 8.40 8.87
N GLY A 29 10.68 7.57 9.64
CA GLY A 29 9.53 8.00 10.45
C GLY A 29 8.30 8.41 9.62
N VAL A 30 8.17 7.93 8.38
CA VAL A 30 7.05 8.22 7.49
C VAL A 30 5.86 7.30 7.83
N PRO A 31 4.69 7.84 8.21
CA PRO A 31 3.48 7.05 8.44
C PRO A 31 3.06 6.33 7.15
N HIS A 32 2.85 5.02 7.23
CA HIS A 32 2.56 4.22 6.05
C HIS A 32 1.66 3.03 6.38
N GLU A 33 0.96 2.54 5.36
CA GLU A 33 0.13 1.34 5.41
C GLU A 33 0.43 0.43 4.21
N MET A 34 0.20 -0.87 4.35
CA MET A 34 0.40 -1.84 3.27
C MET A 34 -0.84 -2.71 3.10
N ILE A 35 -1.40 -2.73 1.89
CA ILE A 35 -2.61 -3.46 1.53
C ILE A 35 -2.32 -4.35 0.31
N VAL A 36 -2.94 -5.53 0.27
CA VAL A 36 -2.91 -6.41 -0.90
C VAL A 36 -4.21 -6.19 -1.70
N SER A 37 -4.10 -5.64 -2.91
CA SER A 37 -5.21 -5.49 -3.86
C SER A 37 -4.69 -5.66 -5.29
N SER A 38 -5.43 -6.42 -6.11
CA SER A 38 -4.91 -6.93 -7.38
C SER A 38 -5.54 -6.24 -8.57
N ALA A 39 -4.75 -5.46 -9.32
CA ALA A 39 -5.21 -4.78 -10.54
C ALA A 39 -5.78 -5.73 -11.61
N HIS A 40 -5.34 -7.00 -11.63
CA HIS A 40 -5.77 -7.98 -12.64
C HIS A 40 -6.93 -8.87 -12.18
N ARG A 41 -7.06 -9.11 -10.86
CA ARG A 41 -8.08 -10.04 -10.33
C ARG A 41 -9.28 -9.31 -9.75
N THR A 42 -9.04 -8.17 -9.10
CA THR A 42 -10.07 -7.36 -8.45
C THR A 42 -9.84 -5.87 -8.78
N PRO A 43 -9.95 -5.47 -10.06
CA PRO A 43 -9.68 -4.09 -10.49
C PRO A 43 -10.61 -3.06 -9.84
N ASP A 44 -11.88 -3.41 -9.63
CA ASP A 44 -12.86 -2.50 -9.02
C ASP A 44 -12.51 -2.20 -7.56
N GLU A 45 -12.13 -3.23 -6.78
CA GLU A 45 -11.67 -3.07 -5.39
C GLU A 45 -10.43 -2.18 -5.31
N LEU A 46 -9.48 -2.34 -6.24
CA LEU A 46 -8.30 -1.48 -6.32
C LEU A 46 -8.70 -0.04 -6.65
N GLN A 47 -9.63 0.16 -7.57
CA GLN A 47 -10.07 1.48 -7.98
C GLN A 47 -10.80 2.20 -6.84
N GLU A 48 -11.65 1.50 -6.09
CA GLU A 48 -12.29 2.03 -4.88
C GLU A 48 -11.27 2.36 -3.80
N LEU A 49 -10.30 1.47 -3.56
CA LEU A 49 -9.21 1.70 -2.60
C LEU A 49 -8.44 2.98 -2.92
N VAL A 50 -8.02 3.16 -4.18
CA VAL A 50 -7.23 4.34 -4.58
C VAL A 50 -8.06 5.62 -4.52
N LYS A 51 -9.32 5.60 -4.99
CA LYS A 51 -10.20 6.78 -4.93
C LYS A 51 -10.55 7.19 -3.51
N GLY A 52 -10.68 6.22 -2.60
CA GLY A 52 -10.99 6.46 -1.18
C GLY A 52 -9.75 6.73 -0.33
N SER A 53 -8.54 6.60 -0.88
CA SER A 53 -7.30 6.80 -0.13
C SER A 53 -7.15 8.24 0.32
N GLN A 54 -6.81 8.41 1.59
CA GLN A 54 -6.40 9.69 2.16
C GLN A 54 -4.88 9.82 2.28
N ALA A 55 -4.14 8.84 1.73
CA ALA A 55 -2.69 8.93 1.68
C ALA A 55 -2.25 10.07 0.78
N LYS A 56 -1.12 10.69 1.12
CA LYS A 56 -0.54 11.76 0.32
C LYS A 56 0.03 11.23 -1.00
N VAL A 57 0.52 9.98 -0.96
CA VAL A 57 1.10 9.23 -2.08
C VAL A 57 0.65 7.77 -2.05
#